data_AF-A0A3D4B6T0-F1
#
_entry.id   AF-A0A3D4B6T0-F1
#
_cell.length_a   1.000
_cell.length_b   1.000
_cell.length_c   1.000
_cell.angle_alpha   90.00
_cell.angle_beta   90.00
_cell.angle_gamma   90.00
#
_symmetry.space_group_name_H-M   'P 1'
#
loop_
_entity.id
_entity.type
_entity.pdbx_description
1 polymer ?
#
loop_
_entity_poly.entity_id
_entity_poly.type
_entity_poly.pdbx_seq_one_letter_code
_entity_poly.pdbx_strand_id
1 'polypeptide(L)'
;MWYQDSYRRDITQIAAFSEVDYRLTDNLKVTAGLRWFEYDRYVVNDRQWPLHMPVEAIGIDGEAASLEEGTESDTFAKLGLSWNLTENHMVYGLFSQGFRLGGNNNPKAVRVNFVPELYTPDKLDNYEMGIKSEWFDNRLQINAAAFHMKWTDIQLGVRSGQSGLWWLRGTANGGGGENTGFEVDFDWRATENLRISGSAYMGDAIYTDDYVSPEGVLQMSAGTQMPDSAREKFTLAADYTFRGVLGGDIWVRLDA
;
A
#
# COMPACT_ATOMS: atom_id res chain seq x y z
N MET A 1 35.68 7.60 -16.52
CA MET A 1 34.93 8.41 -15.55
C MET A 1 34.11 7.43 -14.72
N TRP A 2 34.32 7.34 -13.42
CA TRP A 2 33.59 6.44 -12.53
C TRP A 2 32.84 7.28 -11.49
N TYR A 3 31.61 6.88 -11.17
CA TYR A 3 30.79 7.45 -10.12
C TYR A 3 30.43 6.31 -9.20
N GLN A 4 30.66 6.48 -7.90
CA GLN A 4 30.28 5.51 -6.89
C GLN A 4 29.29 6.16 -5.92
N ASP A 5 28.15 5.49 -5.72
CA ASP A 5 27.14 5.82 -4.71
C ASP A 5 26.94 4.57 -3.89
N SER A 6 27.46 4.55 -2.66
CA SER A 6 27.17 3.53 -1.68
C SER A 6 26.09 4.05 -0.75
N TYR A 7 24.91 3.47 -0.87
CA TYR A 7 23.78 3.70 0.02
C TYR A 7 23.54 2.46 0.86
N ARG A 8 23.58 2.62 2.18
CA ARG A 8 23.23 1.58 3.15
C ARG A 8 22.11 2.10 4.02
N ARG A 9 21.04 1.33 4.13
CA ARG A 9 19.93 1.58 5.05
C ARG A 9 19.68 0.33 5.86
N ASP A 10 19.84 0.45 7.16
CA ASP A 10 19.47 -0.57 8.14
C ASP A 10 18.22 -0.09 8.89
N ILE A 11 17.24 -0.98 9.04
CA ILE A 11 16.05 -0.74 9.87
C ILE A 11 15.93 -1.92 10.83
N THR A 12 15.88 -1.61 12.11
CA THR A 12 15.60 -2.61 13.16
C THR A 12 14.25 -2.28 13.77
N GLN A 13 13.38 -3.27 13.96
CA GLN A 13 12.05 -3.05 14.53
C GLN A 13 11.77 -4.07 15.62
N ILE A 14 11.23 -3.58 16.74
CA ILE A 14 10.67 -4.38 17.82
C ILE A 14 9.17 -4.10 17.84
N ALA A 15 8.35 -5.17 17.96
CA ALA A 15 6.90 -5.03 18.02
C ALA A 15 6.30 -6.00 19.04
N ALA A 16 5.26 -5.53 19.73
CA ALA A 16 4.41 -6.32 20.60
C ALA A 16 2.97 -6.26 20.09
N PHE A 17 2.30 -7.40 20.04
CA PHE A 17 0.94 -7.50 19.51
C PHE A 17 0.06 -8.39 20.40
N SER A 18 -1.22 -8.05 20.44
CA SER A 18 -2.25 -8.83 21.13
C SER A 18 -3.54 -8.77 20.33
N GLU A 19 -4.24 -9.90 20.21
CA GLU A 19 -5.58 -9.96 19.61
C GLU A 19 -6.47 -10.83 20.51
N VAL A 20 -7.69 -10.35 20.74
CA VAL A 20 -8.70 -11.01 21.57
C VAL A 20 -9.97 -11.15 20.77
N ASP A 21 -10.39 -12.41 20.58
CA ASP A 21 -11.67 -12.78 19.99
C ASP A 21 -12.67 -13.12 21.09
N TYR A 22 -13.79 -12.40 21.14
CA TYR A 22 -14.85 -12.63 22.09
C TYR A 22 -16.16 -12.97 21.38
N ARG A 23 -16.72 -14.15 21.69
CA ARG A 23 -18.05 -14.55 21.21
C ARG A 23 -19.12 -13.92 22.09
N LEU A 24 -19.82 -12.91 21.58
CA LEU A 24 -20.97 -12.28 22.25
C LEU A 24 -22.16 -13.25 22.30
N THR A 25 -22.34 -14.03 21.25
CA THR A 25 -23.34 -15.09 21.10
C THR A 25 -22.72 -16.25 20.30
N ASP A 26 -23.49 -17.31 20.04
CA ASP A 26 -23.03 -18.43 19.20
C ASP A 26 -22.72 -18.01 17.74
N ASN A 27 -23.30 -16.91 17.29
CA ASN A 27 -23.17 -16.42 15.91
C ASN A 27 -22.55 -15.03 15.77
N LEU A 28 -22.27 -14.32 16.87
CA LEU A 28 -21.68 -12.97 16.86
C LEU A 28 -20.33 -12.96 17.58
N LYS A 29 -19.28 -12.54 16.89
CA LYS A 29 -17.93 -12.43 17.42
C LYS A 29 -17.39 -11.01 17.25
N VAL A 30 -16.78 -10.49 18.30
CA VAL A 30 -16.00 -9.24 18.28
C VAL A 30 -14.51 -9.61 18.36
N THR A 31 -13.71 -8.96 17.53
CA THR A 31 -12.25 -9.07 17.53
C THR A 31 -11.67 -7.71 17.92
N ALA A 32 -10.82 -7.66 18.93
CA ALA A 32 -10.08 -6.46 19.29
C ALA A 32 -8.57 -6.76 19.25
N GLY A 33 -7.81 -5.95 18.52
CA GLY A 33 -6.38 -6.11 18.34
C GLY A 33 -5.62 -4.82 18.63
N LEU A 34 -4.43 -4.95 19.19
CA LEU A 34 -3.47 -3.87 19.39
C LEU A 34 -2.08 -4.32 18.94
N ARG A 35 -1.34 -3.41 18.32
CA ARG A 35 0.05 -3.60 17.94
C ARG A 35 0.83 -2.35 18.31
N TRP A 36 1.75 -2.47 19.26
CA TRP A 36 2.78 -1.46 19.50
C TRP A 36 4.04 -1.85 18.73
N PHE A 37 4.74 -0.86 18.20
CA PHE A 37 6.05 -1.08 17.61
C PHE A 37 6.96 0.13 17.81
N GLU A 38 8.24 -0.14 17.81
CA GLU A 38 9.33 0.83 17.79
C GLU A 38 10.32 0.40 16.70
N TYR A 39 10.85 1.36 15.96
CA TYR A 39 11.83 1.08 14.94
C TYR A 39 12.96 2.09 14.97
N ASP A 40 14.16 1.57 14.81
CA ASP A 40 15.40 2.32 14.63
C ASP A 40 15.76 2.31 13.15
N ARG A 41 16.17 3.47 12.65
CA ARG A 41 16.64 3.68 11.29
C ARG A 41 18.07 4.16 11.33
N TYR A 42 18.93 3.54 10.54
CA TYR A 42 20.32 3.94 10.34
C TYR A 42 20.59 4.02 8.84
N VAL A 43 20.96 5.19 8.35
CA VAL A 43 21.18 5.42 6.91
C VAL A 43 22.53 6.07 6.68
N VAL A 44 23.33 5.44 5.82
CA VAL A 44 24.60 5.98 5.31
C VAL A 44 24.47 6.17 3.81
N ASN A 45 24.72 7.39 3.34
CA ASN A 45 24.94 7.66 1.91
C ASN A 45 26.36 8.17 1.75
N ASP A 46 27.17 7.49 0.95
CA ASP A 46 28.51 7.91 0.60
C ASP A 46 28.65 7.97 -0.93
N ARG A 47 29.12 9.11 -1.44
CA ARG A 47 29.21 9.39 -2.87
C ARG A 47 30.60 9.85 -3.23
N GLN A 48 31.24 9.15 -4.14
CA GLN A 48 32.57 9.46 -4.65
C GLN A 48 32.54 9.79 -6.15
N TRP A 49 33.27 10.84 -6.52
CA TRP A 49 33.41 11.33 -7.89
C TRP A 49 34.87 11.20 -8.35
N PRO A 50 35.15 11.20 -9.66
CA PRO A 50 36.52 11.16 -10.15
C PRO A 50 37.29 12.39 -9.68
N LEU A 51 38.51 12.14 -9.19
CA LEU A 51 39.47 13.19 -8.81
C LEU A 51 39.64 14.19 -9.96
N HIS A 52 39.53 15.50 -9.67
CA HIS A 52 39.66 16.65 -10.59
C HIS A 52 38.43 17.05 -11.45
N MET A 53 37.22 16.54 -11.18
CA MET A 53 36.02 17.21 -11.71
C MET A 53 35.67 18.45 -10.86
N PRO A 54 35.36 19.61 -11.46
CA PRO A 54 34.91 20.80 -10.73
C PRO A 54 33.45 20.57 -10.29
N VAL A 55 33.27 19.86 -9.19
CA VAL A 55 31.96 19.45 -8.67
C VAL A 55 31.15 20.69 -8.26
N GLU A 56 31.83 21.76 -7.81
CA GLU A 56 31.21 23.04 -7.47
C GLU A 56 30.58 23.77 -8.68
N ALA A 57 31.10 23.58 -9.90
CA ALA A 57 30.61 24.27 -11.11
C ALA A 57 29.26 23.74 -11.61
N ILE A 58 28.80 22.58 -11.12
CA ILE A 58 27.49 21.99 -11.41
C ILE A 58 26.55 22.01 -10.18
N GLY A 59 26.92 22.75 -9.12
CA GLY A 59 26.11 22.88 -7.89
C GLY A 59 26.06 21.61 -7.03
N ILE A 60 27.05 20.72 -7.19
CA ILE A 60 27.14 19.46 -6.45
C ILE A 60 28.35 19.58 -5.53
N ASP A 61 28.15 19.66 -4.20
CA ASP A 61 29.30 19.49 -3.31
C ASP A 61 29.94 18.12 -3.57
N GLY A 62 31.28 18.13 -3.57
CA GLY A 62 32.13 16.94 -3.61
C GLY A 62 31.80 15.94 -2.49
N GLU A 63 32.52 14.82 -2.51
CA GLU A 63 32.41 13.68 -1.59
C GLU A 63 31.56 13.94 -0.33
N ALA A 64 30.33 13.43 -0.34
CA ALA A 64 29.38 13.67 0.73
C ALA A 64 28.99 12.33 1.35
N ALA A 65 29.57 12.05 2.53
CA ALA A 65 29.09 11.02 3.43
C ALA A 65 28.08 11.64 4.39
N SER A 66 26.84 11.16 4.39
CA SER A 66 25.84 11.50 5.40
C SER A 66 25.51 10.28 6.24
N LEU A 67 25.33 10.51 7.54
CA LEU A 67 24.81 9.54 8.48
C LEU A 67 23.55 10.12 9.12
N GLU A 68 22.46 9.36 9.08
CA GLU A 68 21.23 9.71 9.75
C GLU A 68 20.72 8.54 10.58
N GLU A 69 20.36 8.83 11.82
CA GLU A 69 19.84 7.87 12.80
C GLU A 69 18.57 8.41 13.44
N GLY A 70 17.60 7.54 13.72
CA GLY A 70 16.39 7.93 14.43
C GLY A 70 15.58 6.74 14.91
N THR A 71 14.91 6.93 16.05
CA THR A 71 13.98 5.98 16.66
C THR A 71 12.59 6.56 16.63
N GLU A 72 11.61 5.77 16.20
CA GLU A 72 10.20 6.16 16.15
C GLU A 72 9.31 5.02 16.64
N SER A 73 8.20 5.34 17.30
CA SER A 73 7.26 4.34 17.84
C SER A 73 5.80 4.72 17.59
N ASP A 74 4.93 3.73 17.43
CA ASP A 74 3.49 3.96 17.30
C ASP A 74 2.67 2.77 17.84
N THR A 75 1.36 2.96 17.99
CA THR A 75 0.40 1.94 18.40
C THR A 75 -0.82 1.92 17.50
N PHE A 76 -1.12 0.75 16.94
CA PHE A 76 -2.27 0.55 16.06
C PHE A 76 -3.32 -0.37 16.63
N ALA A 77 -4.56 -0.02 16.32
CA ALA A 77 -5.72 -0.79 16.72
C ALA A 77 -6.38 -1.50 15.53
N LYS A 78 -7.06 -2.58 15.87
CA LYS A 78 -7.97 -3.32 14.99
C LYS A 78 -9.24 -3.62 15.77
N LEU A 79 -10.38 -3.35 15.16
CA LEU A 79 -11.68 -3.73 15.71
C LEU A 79 -12.50 -4.41 14.62
N GLY A 80 -12.89 -5.64 14.86
CA GLY A 80 -13.71 -6.43 13.95
C GLY A 80 -15.02 -6.87 14.61
N LEU A 81 -16.07 -6.94 13.81
CA LEU A 81 -17.33 -7.58 14.17
C LEU A 81 -17.67 -8.57 13.06
N SER A 82 -17.91 -9.83 13.40
CA SER A 82 -18.38 -10.84 12.44
C SER A 82 -19.66 -11.49 12.95
N TRP A 83 -20.68 -11.52 12.10
CA TRP A 83 -21.97 -12.11 12.38
C TRP A 83 -22.29 -13.21 11.36
N ASN A 84 -22.37 -14.44 11.83
CA ASN A 84 -22.82 -15.58 11.06
C ASN A 84 -24.36 -15.57 10.99
N LEU A 85 -24.92 -15.22 9.83
CA LEU A 85 -26.36 -15.27 9.59
C LEU A 85 -26.85 -16.72 9.51
N THR A 86 -26.02 -17.59 8.91
CA THR A 86 -26.17 -19.05 8.85
C THR A 86 -24.78 -19.70 8.95
N GLU A 87 -24.69 -21.02 8.84
CA GLU A 87 -23.41 -21.74 8.72
C GLU A 87 -22.61 -21.35 7.45
N ASN A 88 -23.30 -20.84 6.42
CA ASN A 88 -22.74 -20.57 5.10
C ASN A 88 -22.73 -19.07 4.72
N HIS A 89 -23.25 -18.19 5.58
CA HIS A 89 -23.37 -16.76 5.31
C HIS A 89 -22.90 -15.94 6.49
N MET A 90 -21.90 -15.11 6.26
CA MET A 90 -21.30 -14.25 7.28
C MET A 90 -21.22 -12.82 6.76
N VAL A 91 -21.63 -11.87 7.59
CA VAL A 91 -21.40 -10.45 7.37
C VAL A 91 -20.43 -9.93 8.41
N TYR A 92 -19.60 -8.95 8.03
CA TYR A 92 -18.63 -8.39 8.95
C TYR A 92 -18.43 -6.89 8.73
N GLY A 93 -17.90 -6.25 9.78
CA GLY A 93 -17.32 -4.92 9.74
C GLY A 93 -15.92 -4.96 10.34
N LEU A 94 -15.01 -4.16 9.80
CA LEU A 94 -13.62 -4.08 10.21
C LEU A 94 -13.16 -2.62 10.22
N PHE A 95 -12.57 -2.22 11.33
CA PHE A 95 -11.69 -1.07 11.42
C PHE A 95 -10.26 -1.59 11.63
N SER A 96 -9.31 -1.07 10.87
CA SER A 96 -7.90 -1.44 11.01
C SER A 96 -7.00 -0.29 10.63
N GLN A 97 -5.84 -0.22 11.28
CA GLN A 97 -4.83 0.79 10.99
C GLN A 97 -3.57 0.17 10.39
N GLY A 98 -2.97 0.89 9.45
CA GLY A 98 -1.73 0.54 8.77
C GLY A 98 -0.79 1.74 8.66
N PHE A 99 0.42 1.49 8.19
CA PHE A 99 1.44 2.51 7.99
C PHE A 99 2.52 2.09 7.01
N ARG A 100 3.19 3.10 6.46
CA ARG A 100 4.50 2.96 5.86
C ARG A 100 5.50 3.74 6.71
N LEU A 101 6.61 3.07 7.06
CA LEU A 101 7.69 3.67 7.82
C LEU A 101 8.20 4.96 7.14
N GLY A 102 8.58 5.93 7.96
CA GLY A 102 9.28 7.12 7.51
C GLY A 102 10.69 6.78 7.01
N GLY A 103 11.40 7.80 6.55
CA GLY A 103 12.73 7.65 6.01
C GLY A 103 13.44 8.96 5.85
N ASN A 104 14.51 8.93 5.07
CA ASN A 104 15.32 10.10 4.83
C ASN A 104 15.50 10.40 3.35
N ASN A 105 15.75 11.67 3.09
CA ASN A 105 16.00 12.17 1.75
C ASN A 105 17.47 12.21 1.40
N ASN A 106 17.70 12.44 0.11
CA ASN A 106 19.05 12.65 -0.37
C ASN A 106 19.63 13.97 0.20
N PRO A 107 20.81 13.96 0.84
CA PRO A 107 21.40 15.16 1.42
C PRO A 107 21.55 16.32 0.42
N LYS A 108 21.72 16.04 -0.87
CA LYS A 108 21.81 17.09 -1.90
C LYS A 108 20.53 17.91 -2.01
N ALA A 109 19.38 17.24 -2.01
CA ALA A 109 18.08 17.89 -2.11
C ALA A 109 17.72 18.59 -0.78
N VAL A 110 18.17 18.04 0.35
CA VAL A 110 18.03 18.64 1.68
C VAL A 110 18.84 19.93 1.82
N ARG A 111 20.11 19.96 1.36
CA ARG A 111 20.99 21.14 1.48
C ARG A 111 20.45 22.38 0.77
N VAL A 112 19.73 22.20 -0.33
CA VAL A 112 19.07 23.30 -1.05
C VAL A 112 17.63 23.54 -0.59
N ASN A 113 17.24 22.93 0.54
CA ASN A 113 15.93 23.05 1.16
C ASN A 113 14.76 22.68 0.23
N PHE A 114 14.97 21.71 -0.67
CA PHE A 114 13.93 21.23 -1.59
C PHE A 114 13.04 20.17 -0.96
N VAL A 115 13.59 19.37 -0.04
CA VAL A 115 12.89 18.34 0.74
C VAL A 115 13.40 18.37 2.17
N PRO A 116 12.58 17.94 3.15
CA PRO A 116 13.05 17.79 4.52
C PRO A 116 14.10 16.68 4.59
N GLU A 117 14.98 16.73 5.59
CA GLU A 117 15.96 15.67 5.88
C GLU A 117 15.25 14.32 6.10
N LEU A 118 14.26 14.33 7.01
CA LEU A 118 13.41 13.20 7.33
C LEU A 118 11.98 13.43 6.83
N TYR A 119 11.35 12.38 6.34
CA TYR A 119 9.91 12.33 6.11
C TYR A 119 9.27 11.33 7.07
N THR A 120 8.11 11.68 7.60
CA THR A 120 7.42 10.92 8.66
C THR A 120 6.68 9.71 8.08
N PRO A 121 6.32 8.72 8.93
CA PRO A 121 5.43 7.65 8.54
C PRO A 121 4.12 8.19 7.99
N ASP A 122 3.61 7.56 6.92
CA ASP A 122 2.20 7.73 6.57
C ASP A 122 1.35 6.73 7.36
N LYS A 123 0.12 7.11 7.66
CA LYS A 123 -0.84 6.28 8.38
C LYS A 123 -2.06 6.03 7.53
N LEU A 124 -2.64 4.85 7.65
CA LEU A 124 -3.83 4.43 6.92
C LEU A 124 -4.89 3.93 7.90
N ASP A 125 -6.06 4.57 7.90
CA ASP A 125 -7.24 4.06 8.57
C ASP A 125 -8.14 3.38 7.52
N ASN A 126 -8.45 2.10 7.72
CA ASN A 126 -9.36 1.32 6.86
C ASN A 126 -10.66 1.05 7.60
N TYR A 127 -11.78 1.39 6.96
CA TYR A 127 -13.13 1.03 7.35
C TYR A 127 -13.71 0.12 6.27
N GLU A 128 -14.03 -1.11 6.63
CA GLU A 128 -14.50 -2.12 5.69
C GLU A 128 -15.75 -2.80 6.22
N MET A 129 -16.70 -3.07 5.33
CA MET A 129 -17.85 -3.93 5.60
C MET A 129 -18.01 -4.92 4.46
N GLY A 130 -18.28 -6.17 4.78
CA GLY A 130 -18.35 -7.20 3.76
C GLY A 130 -19.25 -8.37 4.10
N ILE A 131 -19.43 -9.21 3.11
CA ILE A 131 -20.14 -10.48 3.17
C ILE A 131 -19.24 -11.57 2.60
N LYS A 132 -19.27 -12.73 3.26
CA LYS A 132 -18.71 -13.99 2.78
C LYS A 132 -19.83 -15.00 2.75
N SER A 133 -20.04 -15.64 1.61
CA SER A 133 -21.19 -16.50 1.40
C SER A 133 -20.87 -17.71 0.54
N GLU A 134 -21.40 -18.86 0.96
CA GLU A 134 -21.35 -20.13 0.25
C GLU A 134 -22.78 -20.58 -0.11
N TRP A 135 -22.96 -21.05 -1.34
CA TRP A 135 -24.25 -21.42 -1.91
C TRP A 135 -24.16 -22.76 -2.65
N PHE A 136 -25.31 -23.42 -2.80
CA PHE A 136 -25.46 -24.68 -3.55
C PHE A 136 -24.51 -25.79 -3.08
N ASP A 137 -24.46 -26.06 -1.78
CA ASP A 137 -23.54 -27.04 -1.16
C ASP A 137 -22.07 -26.75 -1.50
N ASN A 138 -21.66 -25.50 -1.26
CA ASN A 138 -20.30 -24.98 -1.45
C ASN A 138 -19.81 -25.05 -2.90
N ARG A 139 -20.76 -25.00 -3.84
CA ARG A 139 -20.45 -24.91 -5.28
C ARG A 139 -20.33 -23.49 -5.77
N LEU A 140 -20.88 -22.51 -5.06
CA LEU A 140 -20.70 -21.09 -5.36
C LEU A 140 -20.24 -20.37 -4.11
N GLN A 141 -19.07 -19.76 -4.16
CA GLN A 141 -18.60 -18.82 -3.16
C GLN A 141 -18.69 -17.40 -3.72
N ILE A 142 -19.20 -16.47 -2.93
CA ILE A 142 -19.20 -15.04 -3.23
C ILE A 142 -18.68 -14.30 -2.01
N ASN A 143 -17.65 -13.49 -2.21
CA ASN A 143 -17.18 -12.54 -1.22
C ASN A 143 -17.31 -11.14 -1.80
N ALA A 144 -17.81 -10.21 -1.01
CA ALA A 144 -17.92 -8.82 -1.42
C ALA A 144 -17.63 -7.89 -0.24
N ALA A 145 -16.96 -6.78 -0.49
CA ALA A 145 -16.63 -5.79 0.51
C ALA A 145 -16.77 -4.38 -0.05
N ALA A 146 -17.32 -3.48 0.77
CA ALA A 146 -17.21 -2.05 0.57
C ALA A 146 -16.19 -1.51 1.58
N PHE A 147 -15.28 -0.66 1.13
CA PHE A 147 -14.21 -0.13 1.95
C PHE A 147 -14.06 1.37 1.76
N HIS A 148 -13.54 2.01 2.80
CA HIS A 148 -13.13 3.40 2.80
C HIS A 148 -11.81 3.51 3.55
N MET A 149 -10.76 3.87 2.81
CA MET A 149 -9.41 4.00 3.30
C MET A 149 -9.03 5.48 3.34
N LYS A 150 -8.46 5.94 4.45
CA LYS A 150 -7.95 7.30 4.64
C LYS A 150 -6.47 7.28 4.97
N TRP A 151 -5.68 7.93 4.14
CA TRP A 151 -4.27 8.19 4.39
C TRP A 151 -4.08 9.55 5.07
N THR A 152 -3.22 9.57 6.07
CA THR A 152 -2.70 10.79 6.71
C THR A 152 -1.20 10.88 6.48
N ASP A 153 -0.71 12.08 6.17
CA ASP A 153 0.69 12.39 5.87
C ASP A 153 1.31 11.50 4.78
N ILE A 154 0.58 11.29 3.68
CA ILE A 154 0.99 10.42 2.57
C ILE A 154 2.38 10.78 2.06
N GLN A 155 3.28 9.80 1.95
CA GLN A 155 4.62 10.05 1.42
C GLN A 155 4.57 10.12 -0.12
N LEU A 156 4.86 11.30 -0.67
CA LEU A 156 4.88 11.61 -2.09
C LEU A 156 6.30 11.70 -2.63
N GLY A 157 6.51 11.17 -3.84
CA GLY A 157 7.72 11.46 -4.60
C GLY A 157 7.63 12.83 -5.25
N VAL A 158 8.48 13.77 -4.83
CA VAL A 158 8.54 15.14 -5.35
C VAL A 158 9.76 15.32 -6.26
N ARG A 159 9.60 16.10 -7.34
CA ARG A 159 10.67 16.39 -8.31
C ARG A 159 10.67 17.87 -8.66
N SER A 160 11.87 18.46 -8.84
CA SER A 160 11.98 19.85 -9.25
C SER A 160 11.34 20.08 -10.61
N GLY A 161 10.62 21.19 -10.74
CA GLY A 161 10.04 21.63 -12.02
C GLY A 161 11.05 22.32 -12.95
N GLN A 162 12.27 22.55 -12.47
CA GLN A 162 13.31 23.29 -13.20
C GLN A 162 14.05 22.40 -14.20
N SER A 163 14.13 22.86 -15.44
CA SER A 163 14.90 22.19 -16.50
C SER A 163 16.37 22.01 -16.12
N GLY A 164 16.87 20.78 -16.25
CA GLY A 164 18.28 20.45 -15.97
C GLY A 164 18.58 19.97 -14.54
N LEU A 165 17.64 20.10 -13.59
CA LEU A 165 17.81 19.66 -12.20
C LEU A 165 17.17 18.29 -11.93
N TRP A 166 17.38 17.30 -12.81
CA TRP A 166 16.83 15.93 -12.68
C TRP A 166 17.26 15.20 -11.39
N TRP A 167 18.33 15.66 -10.77
CA TRP A 167 18.86 15.14 -9.51
C TRP A 167 18.13 15.71 -8.29
N LEU A 168 17.40 16.82 -8.44
CA LEU A 168 16.66 17.48 -7.38
C LEU A 168 15.27 16.85 -7.24
N ARG A 169 15.23 15.78 -6.43
CA ARG A 169 14.05 14.98 -6.14
C ARG A 169 14.14 14.39 -4.74
N GLY A 170 13.01 13.97 -4.19
CA GLY A 170 12.96 13.27 -2.92
C GLY A 170 11.54 12.86 -2.56
N THR A 171 11.33 12.63 -1.27
CA THR A 171 10.06 12.26 -0.68
C THR A 171 9.63 13.34 0.31
N ALA A 172 8.36 13.71 0.30
CA ALA A 172 7.78 14.62 1.27
C ALA A 172 6.40 14.14 1.70
N ASN A 173 5.97 14.50 2.91
CA ASN A 173 4.61 14.22 3.38
C ASN A 173 3.65 15.24 2.74
N GLY A 174 2.71 14.71 1.98
CA GLY A 174 1.87 15.43 1.03
C GLY A 174 0.55 15.95 1.59
N GLY A 175 0.21 15.67 2.84
CA GLY A 175 -1.15 15.77 3.36
C GLY A 175 -1.85 14.42 3.26
N GLY A 176 -3.12 14.38 2.84
CA GLY A 176 -3.94 13.18 2.85
C GLY A 176 -4.30 12.62 1.48
N GLY A 177 -4.93 11.45 1.53
CA GLY A 177 -5.55 10.80 0.40
C GLY A 177 -6.64 9.85 0.87
N GLU A 178 -7.56 9.51 -0.01
CA GLU A 178 -8.62 8.55 0.30
C GLU A 178 -8.83 7.58 -0.85
N ASN A 179 -9.26 6.36 -0.53
CA ASN A 179 -9.74 5.40 -1.51
C ASN A 179 -11.05 4.79 -1.01
N THR A 180 -12.13 5.05 -1.74
CA THR A 180 -13.44 4.50 -1.44
C THR A 180 -13.87 3.60 -2.57
N GLY A 181 -14.29 2.38 -2.26
CA GLY A 181 -14.66 1.44 -3.29
C GLY A 181 -15.42 0.23 -2.79
N PHE A 182 -15.63 -0.65 -3.76
CA PHE A 182 -16.30 -1.91 -3.63
C PHE A 182 -15.51 -2.96 -4.41
N GLU A 183 -15.36 -4.14 -3.81
CA GLU A 183 -14.78 -5.30 -4.46
C GLU A 183 -15.70 -6.50 -4.30
N VAL A 184 -15.72 -7.35 -5.32
CA VAL A 184 -16.43 -8.62 -5.30
C VAL A 184 -15.58 -9.67 -5.99
N ASP A 185 -15.52 -10.86 -5.41
CA ASP A 185 -14.99 -12.06 -6.05
C ASP A 185 -16.00 -13.19 -5.94
N PHE A 186 -15.99 -14.07 -6.92
CA PHE A 186 -16.79 -15.27 -6.89
C PHE A 186 -16.05 -16.46 -7.50
N ASP A 187 -16.38 -17.64 -6.98
CA ASP A 187 -15.93 -18.92 -7.49
C ASP A 187 -17.14 -19.85 -7.63
N TRP A 188 -17.42 -20.29 -8.85
CA TRP A 188 -18.61 -21.08 -9.16
C TRP A 188 -18.28 -22.37 -9.89
N ARG A 189 -18.45 -23.49 -9.20
CA ARG A 189 -18.48 -24.86 -9.76
C ARG A 189 -19.85 -25.13 -10.40
N ALA A 190 -20.13 -24.45 -11.50
CA ALA A 190 -21.39 -24.51 -12.24
C ALA A 190 -21.84 -25.94 -12.60
N THR A 191 -20.88 -26.82 -12.91
CA THR A 191 -21.08 -28.28 -13.04
C THR A 191 -19.87 -29.02 -12.45
N GLU A 192 -19.86 -30.36 -12.49
CA GLU A 192 -18.66 -31.14 -12.15
C GLU A 192 -17.47 -30.85 -13.08
N ASN A 193 -17.75 -30.34 -14.28
CA ASN A 193 -16.77 -30.15 -15.33
C ASN A 193 -16.53 -28.68 -15.65
N LEU A 194 -17.35 -27.75 -15.15
CA LEU A 194 -17.27 -26.32 -15.45
C LEU A 194 -17.10 -25.52 -14.16
N ARG A 195 -16.01 -24.77 -14.08
CA ARG A 195 -15.75 -23.76 -13.06
C ARG A 195 -15.69 -22.39 -13.72
N ILE A 196 -16.34 -21.41 -13.11
CA ILE A 196 -16.32 -20.01 -13.53
C ILE A 196 -15.87 -19.22 -12.31
N SER A 197 -14.87 -18.37 -12.46
CA SER A 197 -14.40 -17.49 -11.39
C SER A 197 -14.23 -16.09 -11.93
N GLY A 198 -14.40 -15.10 -11.07
CA GLY A 198 -14.14 -13.73 -11.47
C GLY A 198 -13.97 -12.82 -10.27
N SER A 199 -13.47 -11.63 -10.55
CA SER A 199 -13.39 -10.56 -9.58
C SER A 199 -13.65 -9.22 -10.25
N ALA A 200 -14.16 -8.29 -9.45
CA ALA A 200 -14.40 -6.93 -9.86
C ALA A 200 -13.98 -5.99 -8.72
N TYR A 201 -13.39 -4.87 -9.10
CA TYR A 201 -13.05 -3.76 -8.25
C TYR A 201 -13.60 -2.49 -8.88
N MET A 202 -14.29 -1.69 -8.09
CA MET A 202 -14.71 -0.33 -8.46
C MET A 202 -14.38 0.61 -7.30
N GLY A 203 -13.60 1.65 -7.54
CA GLY A 203 -13.27 2.62 -6.50
C GLY A 203 -12.66 3.89 -7.04
N ASP A 204 -12.61 4.91 -6.20
CA ASP A 204 -11.97 6.18 -6.50
C ASP A 204 -10.90 6.47 -5.46
N ALA A 205 -9.65 6.45 -5.88
CA ALA A 205 -8.50 6.80 -5.07
C ALA A 205 -8.06 8.21 -5.45
N ILE A 206 -8.23 9.17 -4.54
CA ILE A 206 -7.97 10.58 -4.77
C ILE A 206 -7.10 11.19 -3.68
N TYR A 207 -6.37 12.23 -4.02
CA TYR A 207 -5.72 13.09 -3.03
C TYR A 207 -6.73 14.02 -2.37
N THR A 208 -6.60 14.25 -1.07
CA THR A 208 -7.51 15.16 -0.33
C THR A 208 -6.94 16.55 -0.14
N ASP A 209 -5.63 16.71 -0.32
CA ASP A 209 -4.90 17.95 -0.06
C ASP A 209 -4.07 18.38 -1.27
N ASP A 210 -3.79 19.67 -1.35
CA ASP A 210 -2.80 20.19 -2.28
C ASP A 210 -1.40 20.08 -1.64
N TYR A 211 -0.40 19.68 -2.42
CA TYR A 211 1.00 19.79 -2.01
C TYR A 211 1.77 20.68 -2.98
N VAL A 212 2.31 21.77 -2.44
CA VAL A 212 3.19 22.70 -3.14
C VAL A 212 4.61 22.50 -2.63
N SER A 213 5.53 22.19 -3.55
CA SER A 213 6.96 22.07 -3.23
C SER A 213 7.53 23.40 -2.73
N PRO A 214 8.68 23.40 -2.03
CA PRO A 214 9.34 24.64 -1.61
C PRO A 214 9.68 25.61 -2.76
N GLU A 215 9.76 25.14 -4.01
CA GLU A 215 9.92 25.96 -5.21
C GLU A 215 8.64 26.69 -5.65
N GLY A 216 7.51 26.48 -4.96
CA GLY A 216 6.20 27.02 -5.34
C GLY A 216 5.49 26.24 -6.45
N VAL A 217 6.02 25.07 -6.84
CA VAL A 217 5.42 24.21 -7.86
C VAL A 217 4.40 23.26 -7.21
N LEU A 218 3.17 23.25 -7.72
CA LEU A 218 2.12 22.31 -7.35
C LEU A 218 2.51 20.89 -7.82
N GLN A 219 2.70 19.96 -6.89
CA GLN A 219 3.07 18.57 -7.18
C GLN A 219 1.87 17.63 -7.05
N MET A 220 0.92 17.99 -6.18
CA MET A 220 -0.29 17.22 -5.91
C MET A 220 -1.46 18.20 -5.78
N SER A 221 -2.60 17.85 -6.36
CA SER A 221 -3.81 18.64 -6.22
C SER A 221 -4.96 17.80 -5.65
N ALA A 222 -5.67 18.37 -4.69
CA ALA A 222 -6.85 17.79 -4.09
C ALA A 222 -7.90 17.43 -5.16
N GLY A 223 -8.54 16.27 -5.00
CA GLY A 223 -9.51 15.73 -5.94
C GLY A 223 -8.90 15.03 -7.17
N THR A 224 -7.58 15.07 -7.34
CA THR A 224 -6.90 14.35 -8.43
C THR A 224 -6.77 12.87 -8.09
N GLN A 225 -7.05 12.01 -9.08
CA GLN A 225 -6.88 10.56 -8.95
C GLN A 225 -5.40 10.21 -8.70
N MET A 226 -5.16 9.28 -7.77
CA MET A 226 -3.82 8.79 -7.50
C MET A 226 -3.22 8.10 -8.74
N PRO A 227 -1.89 8.16 -8.93
CA PRO A 227 -1.24 7.45 -10.02
C PRO A 227 -1.40 5.93 -9.85
N ASP A 228 -1.48 5.21 -10.97
CA ASP A 228 -1.58 3.75 -11.04
C ASP A 228 -2.81 3.13 -10.31
N SER A 229 -3.80 3.93 -9.92
CA SER A 229 -5.04 3.44 -9.30
C SER A 229 -6.19 3.42 -10.30
N ALA A 230 -6.29 2.37 -11.12
CA ALA A 230 -7.43 2.19 -12.02
C ALA A 230 -8.76 2.17 -11.26
N ARG A 231 -9.74 2.99 -11.71
CA ARG A 231 -11.06 3.11 -11.06
C ARG A 231 -11.84 1.80 -11.11
N GLU A 232 -11.65 1.04 -12.18
CA GLU A 232 -12.39 -0.19 -12.43
C GLU A 232 -11.41 -1.26 -12.92
N LYS A 233 -11.51 -2.47 -12.36
CA LYS A 233 -10.74 -3.64 -12.77
C LYS A 233 -11.66 -4.85 -12.70
N PHE A 234 -11.64 -5.68 -13.74
CA PHE A 234 -12.46 -6.89 -13.81
C PHE A 234 -11.60 -8.04 -14.32
N THR A 235 -11.88 -9.24 -13.82
CA THR A 235 -11.33 -10.48 -14.38
C THR A 235 -12.44 -11.53 -14.45
N LEU A 236 -12.42 -12.34 -15.49
CA LEU A 236 -13.32 -13.46 -15.65
C LEU A 236 -12.57 -14.66 -16.24
N ALA A 237 -12.70 -15.81 -15.60
CA ALA A 237 -12.13 -17.06 -16.07
C ALA A 237 -13.18 -18.17 -16.11
N ALA A 238 -13.05 -19.06 -17.10
CA ALA A 238 -13.84 -20.27 -17.23
C ALA A 238 -12.94 -21.46 -17.52
N ASP A 239 -12.97 -22.46 -16.65
CA ASP A 239 -12.26 -23.72 -16.77
C ASP A 239 -13.25 -24.85 -17.06
N TYR A 240 -13.06 -25.56 -18.18
CA TYR A 240 -13.84 -26.75 -18.52
C TYR A 240 -12.95 -27.99 -18.58
N THR A 241 -13.32 -29.05 -17.85
CA THR A 241 -12.62 -30.34 -17.81
C THR A 241 -13.42 -31.41 -18.55
N PHE A 242 -12.87 -31.92 -19.64
CA PHE A 242 -13.32 -33.13 -20.31
C PHE A 242 -12.73 -34.35 -19.58
N ARG A 243 -13.58 -35.04 -18.81
CA ARG A 243 -13.17 -36.22 -18.05
C ARG A 243 -13.14 -37.48 -18.89
N GLY A 244 -12.15 -38.35 -18.66
CA GLY A 244 -12.08 -39.69 -19.25
C GLY A 244 -11.69 -39.74 -20.73
N VAL A 245 -11.12 -38.67 -21.28
CA VAL A 245 -10.60 -38.66 -22.65
C VAL A 245 -9.30 -39.46 -22.71
N LEU A 246 -9.29 -40.57 -23.47
CA LEU A 246 -8.16 -41.49 -23.58
C LEU A 246 -7.66 -42.04 -22.23
N GLY A 247 -8.55 -42.15 -21.23
CA GLY A 247 -8.19 -42.62 -19.88
C GLY A 247 -7.57 -41.55 -18.97
N GLY A 248 -7.55 -40.28 -19.39
CA GLY A 248 -7.14 -39.13 -18.58
C GLY A 248 -8.13 -37.97 -18.69
N ASP A 249 -7.79 -36.84 -18.07
CA ASP A 249 -8.58 -35.61 -18.10
C ASP A 249 -7.89 -34.57 -18.98
N ILE A 250 -8.67 -33.90 -19.83
CA ILE A 250 -8.22 -32.77 -20.65
C ILE A 250 -8.97 -31.53 -20.17
N TRP A 251 -8.29 -30.40 -20.00
CA TRP A 251 -8.92 -29.15 -19.58
C TRP A 251 -8.63 -28.01 -20.54
N VAL A 252 -9.57 -27.07 -20.61
CA VAL A 252 -9.48 -25.82 -21.37
C VAL A 252 -9.81 -24.68 -20.43
N ARG A 253 -9.00 -23.61 -20.47
CA ARG A 253 -9.20 -22.39 -19.70
C ARG A 253 -9.32 -21.19 -20.64
N LEU A 254 -10.26 -20.31 -20.34
CA LEU A 254 -10.44 -19.01 -20.99
C LEU A 254 -10.33 -17.93 -19.91
N ASP A 255 -9.54 -16.89 -20.16
CA ASP A 255 -9.33 -15.74 -19.28
C ASP A 255 -9.66 -14.44 -20.02
N ALA A 256 -10.29 -13.48 -19.34
CA ALA A 256 -10.63 -12.14 -19.82
C ALA A 256 -10.41 -11.08 -18.72
#